data_AF-A0A502KXA7-F1
#
_entry.id   AF-A0A502KXA7-F1
#
_cell.length_a   1.000
_cell.length_b   1.000
_cell.length_c   1.000
_cell.angle_alpha   90.00
_cell.angle_beta   90.00
_cell.angle_gamma   90.00
#
_symmetry.space_group_name_H-M   'P 1'
#
loop_
_entity.id
_entity.type
_entity.pdbx_description
1 polymer ?
#
loop_
_entity_poly.entity_id
_entity_poly.type
_entity_poly.pdbx_seq_one_letter_code
_entity_poly.pdbx_strand_id
1 'polypeptide(L)'
;MNNNENKAVNFEVCDAYLIEKYQQNLLPFITYCIVCVCFTLLSINSANAKSVIVGAEQFSQYLPQLSGKRVGLVVNQTSVVKEQHLVDVLLAKGVNIKAVFAPEHGFRGNLDAGQTFKNATDSKTQLPIISIYGKYKKPTPEVLASFDVIIFDIQDVGVRFYTYISSMHYMMEAAADANIHFIVLDRPNPNGAYVDGPILESEFRSFVGMHNIPLLHGMTVGELAQMFVGEQWLNTQKTLSLQVVKVLNYLKSDSYHLPIKPSPNLPNQQAIALYPSLGFFEATPVSIGRGTSFPFQVIGHNTIHLDDFNFTPKSTPGAALKPKLMDKQLKGQDLRNVSAGGLDLSYIIQWHQAFKDQQLTFFNRADFMDKLSGTDKLRNAIISGKTEQEIKASWQVPLQLFKTQRQPYLLYH
;
A
#
# COMPACT_ATOMS: atom_id res chain seq x y z
N MET A 1 77.44 53.51 -47.36
CA MET A 1 77.49 52.06 -47.09
C MET A 1 76.52 51.76 -45.96
N ASN A 2 75.50 50.93 -46.22
CA ASN A 2 74.73 49.99 -45.38
C ASN A 2 74.40 50.37 -43.90
N ASN A 3 73.21 50.14 -43.33
CA ASN A 3 72.11 49.21 -43.64
C ASN A 3 70.81 49.67 -42.95
N ASN A 4 69.67 49.34 -43.57
CA ASN A 4 68.36 49.18 -42.92
C ASN A 4 68.42 48.09 -41.82
N GLU A 5 67.66 48.23 -40.73
CA GLU A 5 66.73 47.18 -40.24
C GLU A 5 65.94 47.57 -38.96
N ASN A 6 64.61 47.42 -39.08
CA ASN A 6 63.63 46.90 -38.14
C ASN A 6 63.67 47.24 -36.63
N LYS A 7 62.53 47.72 -36.14
CA LYS A 7 61.82 47.07 -35.02
C LYS A 7 60.32 47.39 -35.06
N ALA A 8 59.56 46.39 -35.52
CA ALA A 8 58.11 46.30 -35.42
C ALA A 8 57.70 46.29 -33.95
N VAL A 9 56.76 47.16 -33.59
CA VAL A 9 56.10 47.13 -32.27
C VAL A 9 54.87 46.24 -32.40
N ASN A 10 54.89 45.15 -31.63
CA ASN A 10 53.91 44.09 -31.47
C ASN A 10 52.43 44.52 -31.59
N PHE A 11 51.80 44.21 -32.72
CA PHE A 11 50.34 44.15 -32.84
C PHE A 11 49.76 42.77 -32.44
N GLU A 12 50.56 41.69 -32.49
CA GLU A 12 50.08 40.32 -32.19
C GLU A 12 49.78 40.09 -30.70
N VAL A 13 50.41 40.83 -29.79
CA VAL A 13 50.25 40.62 -28.33
C VAL A 13 48.94 41.22 -27.79
N CYS A 14 48.39 42.25 -28.44
CA CYS A 14 47.10 42.83 -28.05
C CYS A 14 45.91 41.94 -28.41
N ASP A 15 45.96 41.25 -29.55
CA ASP A 15 44.87 40.37 -29.99
C ASP A 15 44.79 39.07 -29.16
N ALA A 16 45.94 38.49 -28.80
CA ALA A 16 45.97 37.30 -27.94
C ALA A 16 45.40 37.57 -26.54
N TYR A 17 45.71 38.73 -25.95
CA TYR A 17 45.19 39.11 -24.63
C TYR A 17 43.68 39.34 -24.62
N LEU A 18 43.13 39.93 -25.69
CA LEU A 18 41.69 40.13 -25.83
C LEU A 18 40.94 38.82 -26.06
N ILE A 19 41.50 37.89 -26.84
CA ILE A 19 40.92 36.55 -27.08
C ILE A 19 40.89 35.72 -25.79
N GLU A 20 41.98 35.72 -25.02
CA GLU A 20 42.08 34.96 -23.77
C GLU A 20 41.09 35.49 -22.72
N LYS A 21 40.93 36.81 -22.63
CA LYS A 21 39.95 37.46 -21.72
C LYS A 21 38.50 37.26 -22.18
N TYR A 22 38.25 37.14 -23.48
CA TYR A 22 36.94 36.75 -24.01
C TYR A 22 36.63 35.28 -23.69
N GLN A 23 37.58 34.37 -23.88
CA GLN A 23 37.40 32.94 -23.59
C GLN A 23 37.17 32.67 -22.09
N GLN A 24 37.89 33.37 -21.20
CA GLN A 24 37.70 33.25 -19.74
C GLN A 24 36.32 33.68 -19.25
N ASN A 25 35.62 34.56 -19.97
CA ASN A 25 34.28 35.02 -19.60
C ASN A 25 33.16 34.34 -20.41
N LEU A 26 33.45 33.84 -21.61
CA LEU A 26 32.47 33.20 -22.47
C LEU A 26 32.09 31.80 -21.96
N LEU A 27 33.07 31.03 -21.47
CA LEU A 27 32.82 29.68 -20.94
C LEU A 27 31.90 29.69 -19.70
N PRO A 28 32.16 30.49 -18.64
CA PRO A 28 31.25 30.58 -17.50
C PRO A 28 29.89 31.19 -17.87
N PHE A 29 29.82 32.09 -18.86
CA PHE A 29 28.54 32.62 -19.36
C PHE A 29 27.71 31.54 -20.08
N ILE A 30 28.34 30.73 -20.94
CA ILE A 30 27.69 29.59 -21.60
C ILE A 30 27.25 28.55 -20.57
N THR A 31 28.09 28.22 -19.58
CA THR A 31 27.71 27.32 -18.48
C THR A 31 26.55 27.87 -17.67
N TYR A 32 26.54 29.16 -17.35
CA TYR A 32 25.43 29.83 -16.67
C TYR A 32 24.14 29.80 -17.51
N CYS A 33 24.22 30.08 -18.82
CA CYS A 33 23.09 29.97 -19.72
C CYS A 33 22.55 28.53 -19.83
N ILE A 34 23.44 27.52 -19.91
CA ILE A 34 23.04 26.11 -19.92
C ILE A 34 22.37 25.72 -18.59
N VAL A 35 22.92 26.14 -17.45
CA VAL A 35 22.32 25.90 -16.13
C VAL A 35 20.96 26.59 -16.00
N CYS A 36 20.82 27.83 -16.47
CA CYS A 36 19.54 28.54 -16.49
C CYS A 36 18.52 27.90 -17.43
N VAL A 37 18.93 27.42 -18.61
CA VAL A 37 18.06 26.69 -19.55
C VAL A 37 17.66 25.32 -18.98
N CYS A 38 18.57 24.61 -18.31
CA CYS A 38 18.25 23.38 -17.59
C CYS A 38 17.28 23.66 -16.43
N PHE A 39 17.46 24.74 -15.67
CA PHE A 39 16.55 25.14 -14.60
C PHE A 39 15.16 25.54 -15.12
N THR A 40 15.07 26.25 -16.25
CA THR A 40 13.78 26.59 -16.86
C THR A 40 13.10 25.36 -17.46
N LEU A 41 13.82 24.45 -18.13
CA LEU A 41 13.27 23.18 -18.62
C LEU A 41 12.80 22.25 -17.48
N LEU A 42 13.52 22.22 -16.34
CA LEU A 42 13.09 21.50 -15.12
C LEU A 42 11.85 22.14 -14.47
N SER A 43 11.75 23.47 -14.51
CA SER A 43 10.61 24.22 -13.93
C SER A 43 9.34 24.10 -14.79
N ILE A 44 9.46 23.98 -16.11
CA ILE A 44 8.31 23.81 -17.02
C ILE A 44 7.67 22.42 -16.86
N ASN A 45 8.45 21.39 -16.50
CA ASN A 45 7.93 20.03 -16.29
C ASN A 45 7.17 19.84 -14.96
N SER A 46 7.33 20.75 -13.99
CA SER A 46 6.65 20.65 -12.69
C SER A 46 5.24 21.27 -12.68
N ALA A 47 4.87 22.02 -13.72
CA ALA A 47 3.66 22.85 -13.73
C ALA A 47 2.36 22.15 -14.19
N ASN A 48 2.36 20.83 -14.42
CA ASN A 48 1.18 20.15 -14.97
C ASN A 48 1.01 18.69 -14.54
N ALA A 49 1.41 18.32 -13.32
CA ALA A 49 1.01 17.02 -12.76
C ALA A 49 -0.52 17.03 -12.54
N LYS A 50 -1.27 16.42 -13.46
CA LYS A 50 -2.72 16.25 -13.33
C LYS A 50 -3.02 15.46 -12.06
N SER A 51 -4.02 15.89 -11.30
CA SER A 51 -4.46 15.15 -10.12
C SER A 51 -4.88 13.73 -10.48
N VAL A 52 -4.53 12.77 -9.62
CA VAL A 52 -5.02 11.39 -9.70
C VAL A 52 -6.55 11.39 -9.68
N ILE A 53 -7.17 10.64 -10.59
CA ILE A 53 -8.63 10.45 -10.63
C ILE A 53 -8.89 8.97 -10.40
N VAL A 54 -9.49 8.62 -9.25
CA VAL A 54 -9.74 7.21 -8.90
C VAL A 54 -10.87 6.62 -9.74
N GLY A 55 -10.99 5.29 -9.78
CA GLY A 55 -12.05 4.62 -10.54
C GLY A 55 -13.46 5.09 -10.14
N ALA A 56 -13.66 5.36 -8.84
CA ALA A 56 -14.94 5.81 -8.30
C ALA A 56 -15.41 7.18 -8.82
N GLU A 57 -14.48 8.04 -9.27
CA GLU A 57 -14.80 9.37 -9.81
C GLU A 57 -15.24 9.33 -11.29
N GLN A 58 -14.99 8.21 -11.97
CA GLN A 58 -15.21 8.06 -13.42
C GLN A 58 -16.58 7.48 -13.74
N PHE A 59 -17.64 8.17 -13.29
CA PHE A 59 -19.03 7.75 -13.41
C PHE A 59 -19.46 7.26 -14.80
N SER A 60 -18.98 7.89 -15.87
CA SER A 60 -19.31 7.51 -17.25
C SER A 60 -18.87 6.09 -17.62
N GLN A 61 -17.86 5.54 -16.92
CA GLN A 61 -17.32 4.21 -17.20
C GLN A 61 -18.19 3.07 -16.64
N TYR A 62 -19.05 3.36 -15.66
CA TYR A 62 -19.80 2.31 -14.96
C TYR A 62 -21.27 2.62 -14.72
N LEU A 63 -21.69 3.88 -14.54
CA LEU A 63 -23.11 4.21 -14.29
C LEU A 63 -24.10 3.68 -15.34
N PRO A 64 -23.81 3.74 -16.67
CA PRO A 64 -24.75 3.23 -17.67
C PRO A 64 -25.11 1.76 -17.45
N GLN A 65 -24.17 0.97 -16.93
CA GLN A 65 -24.33 -0.46 -16.69
C GLN A 65 -25.10 -0.77 -15.41
N LEU A 66 -25.23 0.21 -14.50
CA LEU A 66 -25.97 0.06 -13.24
C LEU A 66 -27.47 0.36 -13.39
N SER A 67 -27.89 0.95 -14.51
CA SER A 67 -29.28 1.32 -14.74
C SER A 67 -30.19 0.09 -14.71
N GLY A 68 -31.22 0.14 -13.86
CA GLY A 68 -32.17 -0.96 -13.65
C GLY A 68 -31.58 -2.20 -12.96
N LYS A 69 -30.30 -2.19 -12.54
CA LYS A 69 -29.65 -3.32 -11.87
C LYS A 69 -29.77 -3.21 -10.35
N ARG A 70 -29.79 -4.36 -9.67
CA ARG A 70 -29.71 -4.48 -8.21
C ARG A 70 -28.24 -4.51 -7.80
N VAL A 71 -27.78 -3.45 -7.15
CA VAL A 71 -26.34 -3.22 -6.91
C VAL A 71 -25.96 -3.53 -5.47
N GLY A 72 -24.88 -4.28 -5.28
CA GLY A 72 -24.21 -4.49 -4.00
C GLY A 72 -22.88 -3.74 -3.96
N LEU A 73 -22.52 -3.21 -2.79
CA LEU A 73 -21.29 -2.42 -2.61
C LEU A 73 -20.38 -3.03 -1.56
N VAL A 74 -19.19 -3.47 -1.95
CA VAL A 74 -18.09 -3.82 -1.04
C VAL A 74 -17.27 -2.56 -0.82
N VAL A 75 -17.52 -1.88 0.29
CA VAL A 75 -17.02 -0.52 0.58
C VAL A 75 -16.63 -0.41 2.05
N ASN A 76 -15.77 0.56 2.35
CA ASN A 76 -15.50 0.99 3.71
C ASN A 76 -15.39 2.53 3.80
N GLN A 77 -14.89 3.06 4.92
CA GLN A 77 -14.82 4.51 5.14
C GLN A 77 -13.93 5.24 4.12
N THR A 78 -13.07 4.52 3.41
CA THR A 78 -12.17 5.05 2.38
C THR A 78 -12.84 5.23 1.02
N SER A 79 -14.04 4.68 0.84
CA SER A 79 -14.82 4.68 -0.40
C SER A 79 -15.46 6.05 -0.65
N VAL A 80 -14.62 7.08 -0.74
CA VAL A 80 -15.03 8.47 -0.90
C VAL A 80 -14.72 8.94 -2.32
N VAL A 81 -15.67 9.69 -2.86
CA VAL A 81 -15.58 10.45 -4.10
C VAL A 81 -15.67 11.92 -3.72
N LYS A 82 -14.57 12.66 -3.89
CA LYS A 82 -14.37 14.01 -3.35
C LYS A 82 -14.56 14.04 -1.82
N GLU A 83 -15.71 14.50 -1.35
CA GLU A 83 -16.02 14.63 0.10
C GLU A 83 -17.21 13.75 0.52
N GLN A 84 -17.77 12.95 -0.39
CA GLN A 84 -18.95 12.13 -0.13
C GLN A 84 -18.65 10.65 -0.28
N HIS A 85 -19.24 9.85 0.59
CA HIS A 85 -19.14 8.40 0.49
C HIS A 85 -19.85 7.88 -0.77
N LEU A 86 -19.23 6.94 -1.48
CA LEU A 86 -19.70 6.41 -2.77
C LEU A 86 -21.15 5.94 -2.71
N VAL A 87 -21.55 5.24 -1.64
CA VAL A 87 -22.95 4.83 -1.40
C VAL A 87 -23.92 6.01 -1.54
N ASP A 88 -23.62 7.14 -0.90
CA ASP A 88 -24.50 8.31 -0.91
C ASP A 88 -24.56 8.93 -2.30
N VAL A 89 -23.41 9.00 -2.98
CA VAL A 89 -23.29 9.54 -4.34
C VAL A 89 -24.07 8.69 -5.35
N LEU A 90 -23.99 7.36 -5.26
CA LEU A 90 -24.70 6.45 -6.17
C LEU A 90 -26.21 6.46 -5.91
N LEU A 91 -26.65 6.52 -4.66
CA LEU A 91 -28.08 6.70 -4.33
C LEU A 91 -28.63 8.00 -4.92
N ALA A 92 -27.91 9.12 -4.75
CA ALA A 92 -28.30 10.41 -5.30
C ALA A 92 -28.36 10.42 -6.85
N LYS A 93 -27.64 9.49 -7.49
CA LYS A 93 -27.66 9.27 -8.94
C LYS A 93 -28.70 8.24 -9.40
N GLY A 94 -29.56 7.76 -8.49
CA GLY A 94 -30.66 6.85 -8.80
C GLY A 94 -30.26 5.38 -8.93
N VAL A 95 -29.07 4.99 -8.44
CA VAL A 95 -28.65 3.58 -8.46
C VAL A 95 -29.44 2.79 -7.41
N ASN A 96 -30.03 1.65 -7.82
CA ASN A 96 -30.80 0.75 -6.96
C ASN A 96 -29.86 -0.14 -6.12
N ILE A 97 -29.30 0.44 -5.07
CA ILE A 97 -28.45 -0.28 -4.12
C ILE A 97 -29.31 -1.14 -3.20
N LYS A 98 -28.98 -2.42 -3.08
CA LYS A 98 -29.71 -3.40 -2.24
C LYS A 98 -29.06 -3.65 -0.88
N ALA A 99 -27.73 -3.60 -0.81
CA ALA A 99 -27.00 -3.75 0.44
C ALA A 99 -25.55 -3.25 0.32
N VAL A 100 -24.95 -3.03 1.48
CA VAL A 100 -23.51 -2.82 1.65
C VAL A 100 -22.89 -4.07 2.27
N PHE A 101 -21.84 -4.60 1.66
CA PHE A 101 -21.00 -5.65 2.21
C PHE A 101 -19.82 -5.01 2.90
N ALA A 102 -19.78 -5.07 4.24
CA ALA A 102 -18.74 -4.41 5.02
C ALA A 102 -17.71 -5.42 5.56
N PRO A 103 -16.40 -5.14 5.39
CA PRO A 103 -15.32 -5.97 5.92
C PRO A 103 -15.07 -5.69 7.42
N GLU A 104 -13.83 -5.77 7.87
CA GLU A 104 -13.42 -5.83 9.29
C GLU A 104 -13.79 -4.63 10.17
N HIS A 105 -13.90 -3.42 9.60
CA HIS A 105 -14.13 -2.16 10.34
C HIS A 105 -15.50 -1.53 10.08
N GLY A 106 -16.44 -2.32 9.54
CA GLY A 106 -17.68 -1.77 8.99
C GLY A 106 -17.41 -0.87 7.78
N PHE A 107 -18.34 0.03 7.46
CA PHE A 107 -18.19 0.88 6.27
C PHE A 107 -18.24 2.40 6.48
N ARG A 108 -18.83 2.90 7.57
CA ARG A 108 -18.80 4.34 7.87
C ARG A 108 -17.60 4.74 8.76
N GLY A 109 -16.76 3.79 9.16
CA GLY A 109 -15.58 4.05 10.01
C GLY A 109 -15.89 4.28 11.49
N ASN A 110 -17.13 4.04 11.91
CA ASN A 110 -17.62 4.25 13.28
C ASN A 110 -17.61 2.97 14.14
N LEU A 111 -17.07 1.86 13.63
CA LEU A 111 -17.09 0.55 14.29
C LEU A 111 -15.67 0.04 14.58
N ASP A 112 -15.54 -0.70 15.68
CA ASP A 112 -14.28 -1.31 16.12
C ASP A 112 -13.84 -2.46 15.20
N ALA A 113 -12.53 -2.67 15.10
CA ALA A 113 -11.94 -3.86 14.48
C ALA A 113 -12.46 -5.16 15.13
N GLY A 114 -13.03 -6.05 14.32
CA GLY A 114 -13.41 -7.40 14.76
C GLY A 114 -14.71 -7.49 15.57
N GLN A 115 -15.46 -6.40 15.74
CA GLN A 115 -16.84 -6.51 16.21
C GLN A 115 -17.68 -7.23 15.13
N THR A 116 -18.21 -8.39 15.49
CA THR A 116 -19.17 -9.10 14.63
C THR A 116 -20.50 -8.37 14.70
N PHE A 117 -20.90 -7.73 13.61
CA PHE A 117 -22.26 -7.23 13.48
C PHE A 117 -23.15 -8.35 12.91
N LYS A 118 -24.22 -8.69 13.64
CA LYS A 118 -25.36 -9.39 13.03
C LYS A 118 -26.13 -8.35 12.22
N ASN A 119 -26.17 -8.50 10.89
CA ASN A 119 -27.04 -7.79 9.93
C ASN A 119 -27.54 -6.42 10.44
N ALA A 120 -26.68 -5.40 10.33
CA ALA A 120 -26.98 -4.04 10.75
C ALA A 120 -27.66 -3.26 9.61
N THR A 121 -28.21 -2.10 9.91
CA THR A 121 -28.77 -1.17 8.90
C THR A 121 -28.05 0.17 8.98
N ASP A 122 -27.70 0.76 7.83
CA ASP A 122 -27.10 2.09 7.79
C ASP A 122 -28.13 3.14 8.22
N SER A 123 -27.83 3.89 9.28
CA SER A 123 -28.79 4.86 9.84
C SER A 123 -29.16 5.98 8.88
N LYS A 124 -28.25 6.35 7.97
CA LYS A 124 -28.46 7.42 6.98
C LYS A 124 -29.31 6.95 5.79
N THR A 125 -28.98 5.80 5.21
CA THR A 125 -29.58 5.33 3.95
C THR A 125 -30.63 4.24 4.14
N GLN A 126 -30.74 3.67 5.34
CA GLN A 126 -31.56 2.51 5.68
C GLN A 126 -31.19 1.23 4.88
N LEU A 127 -30.02 1.22 4.25
CA LEU A 127 -29.52 0.04 3.53
C LEU A 127 -29.09 -1.05 4.51
N PRO A 128 -29.40 -2.33 4.22
CA PRO A 128 -28.82 -3.46 4.92
C PRO A 128 -27.29 -3.47 4.82
N ILE A 129 -26.64 -3.80 5.94
CA ILE A 129 -25.19 -4.00 6.05
C ILE A 129 -24.94 -5.48 6.34
N ILE A 130 -24.21 -6.13 5.45
CA ILE A 130 -23.90 -7.56 5.49
C ILE A 130 -22.43 -7.73 5.82
N SER A 131 -22.12 -8.51 6.85
CA SER A 131 -20.73 -8.76 7.23
C SER A 131 -20.08 -9.75 6.29
N ILE A 132 -18.91 -9.38 5.77
CA ILE A 132 -18.05 -10.27 4.99
C ILE A 132 -16.74 -10.60 5.72
N TYR A 133 -16.78 -10.61 7.07
CA TYR A 133 -15.62 -10.83 7.93
C TYR A 133 -15.85 -11.97 8.94
N GLY A 134 -14.76 -12.48 9.52
CA GLY A 134 -14.81 -13.52 10.55
C GLY A 134 -15.35 -14.85 10.04
N LYS A 135 -16.49 -15.30 10.58
CA LYS A 135 -17.16 -16.54 10.14
C LYS A 135 -17.88 -16.39 8.80
N TYR A 136 -18.17 -15.17 8.36
CA TYR A 136 -19.05 -14.89 7.22
C TYR A 136 -18.27 -14.31 6.04
N LYS A 137 -17.12 -14.88 5.66
CA LYS A 137 -16.25 -14.30 4.60
C LYS A 137 -16.88 -14.27 3.20
N LYS A 138 -17.89 -15.11 2.96
CA LYS A 138 -18.63 -15.22 1.70
C LYS A 138 -20.13 -15.11 1.98
N PRO A 139 -20.88 -14.21 1.31
CA PRO A 139 -22.33 -14.18 1.41
C PRO A 139 -22.94 -15.49 0.94
N THR A 140 -24.11 -15.86 1.48
CA THR A 140 -24.79 -17.09 1.04
C THR A 140 -25.39 -16.91 -0.37
N PRO A 141 -25.61 -18.01 -1.12
CA PRO A 141 -26.26 -17.93 -2.43
C PRO A 141 -27.62 -17.21 -2.41
N GLU A 142 -28.40 -17.36 -1.34
CA GLU A 142 -29.72 -16.72 -1.19
C GLU A 142 -29.59 -15.20 -1.08
N VAL A 143 -28.57 -14.72 -0.37
CA VAL A 143 -28.24 -13.29 -0.32
C VAL A 143 -27.85 -12.81 -1.72
N LEU A 144 -26.94 -13.53 -2.38
CA LEU A 144 -26.41 -13.17 -3.70
C LEU A 144 -27.49 -13.12 -4.80
N ALA A 145 -28.54 -13.94 -4.71
CA ALA A 145 -29.66 -13.93 -5.65
C ALA A 145 -30.38 -12.56 -5.76
N SER A 146 -30.18 -11.67 -4.77
CA SER A 146 -30.74 -10.32 -4.74
C SER A 146 -29.95 -9.28 -5.55
N PHE A 147 -28.83 -9.66 -6.17
CA PHE A 147 -27.90 -8.75 -6.84
C PHE A 147 -27.65 -9.14 -8.30
N ASP A 148 -27.43 -8.13 -9.14
CA ASP A 148 -27.02 -8.30 -10.54
C ASP A 148 -25.58 -7.81 -10.77
N VAL A 149 -25.15 -6.82 -9.96
CA VAL A 149 -23.81 -6.22 -10.00
C VAL A 149 -23.28 -6.06 -8.59
N ILE A 150 -22.01 -6.40 -8.37
CA ILE A 150 -21.27 -6.07 -7.15
C ILE A 150 -20.12 -5.13 -7.52
N ILE A 151 -20.02 -4.03 -6.79
CA ILE A 151 -18.94 -3.05 -6.94
C ILE A 151 -18.00 -3.17 -5.74
N PHE A 152 -16.69 -3.27 -6.00
CA PHE A 152 -15.63 -3.18 -5.00
C PHE A 152 -14.93 -1.81 -5.13
N ASP A 153 -14.94 -1.04 -4.04
CA ASP A 153 -14.23 0.24 -3.95
C ASP A 153 -13.65 0.38 -2.55
N ILE A 154 -12.41 -0.06 -2.32
CA ILE A 154 -11.74 0.07 -1.03
C ILE A 154 -10.28 0.45 -1.25
N GLN A 155 -9.79 1.44 -0.49
CA GLN A 155 -8.37 1.80 -0.47
C GLN A 155 -7.55 0.75 0.29
N ASP A 156 -6.68 0.08 -0.44
CA ASP A 156 -5.67 -0.85 0.11
C ASP A 156 -4.36 -0.12 0.44
N VAL A 157 -3.37 -0.82 1.00
CA VAL A 157 -2.04 -0.27 1.34
C VAL A 157 -0.88 -1.00 0.67
N GLY A 158 -1.14 -2.00 -0.18
CA GLY A 158 -0.12 -2.67 -0.98
C GLY A 158 0.68 -3.73 -0.24
N VAL A 159 0.13 -4.29 0.82
CA VAL A 159 0.80 -5.28 1.67
C VAL A 159 -0.09 -6.50 1.80
N ARG A 160 0.45 -7.69 1.51
CA ARG A 160 -0.32 -8.95 1.41
C ARG A 160 -1.16 -9.28 2.64
N PHE A 161 -0.66 -8.97 3.84
CA PHE A 161 -1.41 -9.22 5.09
C PHE A 161 -2.47 -8.16 5.43
N TYR A 162 -2.66 -7.17 4.56
CA TYR A 162 -3.81 -6.26 4.62
C TYR A 162 -5.01 -6.89 3.91
N THR A 163 -6.04 -7.24 4.66
CA THR A 163 -7.00 -8.31 4.29
C THR A 163 -8.12 -7.88 3.34
N TYR A 164 -8.10 -6.66 2.80
CA TYR A 164 -9.12 -6.21 1.85
C TYR A 164 -9.02 -6.95 0.51
N ILE A 165 -7.81 -7.28 0.04
CA ILE A 165 -7.63 -8.14 -1.14
C ILE A 165 -8.14 -9.58 -0.91
N SER A 166 -8.08 -10.07 0.32
CA SER A 166 -8.65 -11.37 0.71
C SER A 166 -10.18 -11.32 0.73
N SER A 167 -10.76 -10.22 1.22
CA SER A 167 -12.20 -9.96 1.17
C SER A 167 -12.69 -9.86 -0.29
N MET A 168 -11.94 -9.15 -1.14
CA MET A 168 -12.20 -9.03 -2.58
C MET A 168 -12.22 -10.40 -3.24
N HIS A 169 -11.22 -11.25 -2.97
CA HIS A 169 -11.15 -12.61 -3.52
C HIS A 169 -12.40 -13.45 -3.20
N TYR A 170 -12.84 -13.50 -1.94
CA TYR A 170 -14.06 -14.25 -1.60
C TYR A 170 -15.32 -13.67 -2.25
N MET A 171 -15.40 -12.34 -2.37
CA MET A 171 -16.52 -11.68 -3.06
C MET A 171 -16.51 -11.95 -4.57
N MET A 172 -15.33 -12.03 -5.18
CA MET A 172 -15.13 -12.42 -6.58
C MET A 172 -15.56 -13.88 -6.81
N GLU A 173 -15.18 -14.82 -5.93
CA GLU A 173 -15.67 -16.21 -6.00
C GLU A 173 -17.20 -16.29 -5.87
N ALA A 174 -17.78 -15.55 -4.91
CA ALA A 174 -19.22 -15.48 -4.73
C ALA A 174 -19.94 -14.93 -5.96
N ALA A 175 -19.40 -13.85 -6.54
CA ALA A 175 -19.97 -13.26 -7.75
C ALA A 175 -19.88 -14.22 -8.95
N ALA A 176 -18.75 -14.91 -9.12
CA ALA A 176 -18.58 -15.89 -10.18
C ALA A 176 -19.60 -17.04 -10.05
N ASP A 177 -19.72 -17.64 -8.87
CA ASP A 177 -20.65 -18.73 -8.60
C ASP A 177 -22.11 -18.32 -8.87
N ALA A 178 -22.46 -17.08 -8.53
CA ALA A 178 -23.80 -16.52 -8.68
C ALA A 178 -24.07 -15.87 -10.05
N ASN A 179 -23.10 -15.88 -10.99
CA ASN A 179 -23.18 -15.18 -12.29
C ASN A 179 -23.44 -13.65 -12.16
N ILE A 180 -22.88 -13.03 -11.12
CA ILE A 180 -23.00 -11.59 -10.87
C ILE A 180 -21.84 -10.86 -11.53
N HIS A 181 -22.13 -9.75 -12.20
CA HIS A 181 -21.08 -8.89 -12.76
C HIS A 181 -20.32 -8.18 -11.63
N PHE A 182 -19.00 -8.18 -11.69
CA PHE A 182 -18.14 -7.62 -10.65
C PHE A 182 -17.33 -6.45 -11.19
N ILE A 183 -17.49 -5.27 -10.58
CA ILE A 183 -16.79 -4.05 -10.98
C ILE A 183 -15.80 -3.66 -9.88
N VAL A 184 -14.52 -3.54 -10.21
CA VAL A 184 -13.51 -2.94 -9.33
C VAL A 184 -13.32 -1.49 -9.72
N LEU A 185 -13.62 -0.58 -8.81
CA LEU A 185 -13.29 0.84 -8.92
C LEU A 185 -11.89 1.00 -8.34
N ASP A 186 -10.90 1.05 -9.23
CA ASP A 186 -9.51 0.91 -8.80
C ASP A 186 -9.01 2.16 -8.06
N ARG A 187 -8.03 1.94 -7.18
CA ARG A 187 -7.39 2.98 -6.37
C ARG A 187 -5.87 2.79 -6.38
N PRO A 188 -5.09 3.88 -6.29
CA PRO A 188 -3.64 3.81 -6.20
C PRO A 188 -3.16 2.90 -5.07
N ASN A 189 -2.06 2.19 -5.30
CA ASN A 189 -1.35 1.48 -4.25
C ASN A 189 -0.28 2.43 -3.65
N PRO A 190 -0.36 2.82 -2.36
CA PRO A 190 0.62 3.71 -1.74
C PRO A 190 2.03 3.09 -1.60
N ASN A 191 2.14 1.77 -1.68
CA ASN A 191 3.39 1.01 -1.76
C ASN A 191 3.62 0.45 -3.18
N GLY A 192 2.98 1.02 -4.21
CA GLY A 192 2.98 0.52 -5.59
C GLY A 192 4.36 0.45 -6.24
N ALA A 193 5.29 1.29 -5.79
CA ALA A 193 6.68 1.32 -6.27
C ALA A 193 7.50 0.09 -5.83
N TYR A 194 7.04 -0.66 -4.83
CA TYR A 194 7.81 -1.75 -4.24
C TYR A 194 7.29 -3.13 -4.65
N VAL A 195 8.23 -4.03 -4.96
CA VAL A 195 7.97 -5.46 -5.14
C VAL A 195 9.05 -6.23 -4.39
N ASP A 196 8.72 -6.67 -3.19
CA ASP A 196 9.71 -7.26 -2.26
C ASP A 196 9.06 -8.19 -1.22
N GLY A 197 9.90 -8.96 -0.55
CA GLY A 197 9.54 -9.91 0.49
C GLY A 197 9.24 -11.31 -0.03
N PRO A 198 9.10 -12.28 0.89
CA PRO A 198 8.86 -13.67 0.56
C PRO A 198 7.53 -13.87 -0.17
N ILE A 199 7.53 -14.75 -1.17
CA ILE A 199 6.33 -15.26 -1.84
C ILE A 199 5.56 -16.18 -0.88
N LEU A 200 4.23 -16.07 -0.86
CA LEU A 200 3.39 -16.97 -0.06
C LEU A 200 3.46 -18.41 -0.57
N GLU A 201 3.84 -19.33 0.30
CA GLU A 201 3.77 -20.78 0.07
C GLU A 201 2.40 -21.31 0.51
N SER A 202 1.91 -22.35 -0.16
CA SER A 202 0.50 -22.78 -0.07
C SER A 202 0.12 -23.28 1.32
N GLU A 203 1.06 -23.87 2.06
CA GLU A 203 0.89 -24.34 3.43
C GLU A 203 0.64 -23.20 4.45
N PHE A 204 1.06 -21.97 4.13
CA PHE A 204 0.84 -20.79 4.97
C PHE A 204 -0.38 -19.95 4.54
N ARG A 205 -1.13 -20.42 3.54
CA ARG A 205 -2.35 -19.76 3.06
C ARG A 205 -3.33 -19.54 4.22
N SER A 206 -3.78 -18.30 4.37
CA SER A 206 -4.74 -17.89 5.40
C SER A 206 -5.47 -16.61 4.98
N PHE A 207 -6.30 -16.04 5.86
CA PHE A 207 -6.98 -14.78 5.57
C PHE A 207 -6.04 -13.56 5.51
N VAL A 208 -4.82 -13.67 6.06
CA VAL A 208 -3.77 -12.63 5.96
C VAL A 208 -2.78 -12.92 4.82
N GLY A 209 -3.13 -13.83 3.92
CA GLY A 209 -2.28 -14.19 2.79
C GLY A 209 -2.94 -15.32 2.01
N MET A 210 -3.63 -14.97 0.93
CA MET A 210 -4.40 -15.93 0.13
C MET A 210 -3.70 -16.37 -1.14
N HIS A 211 -2.89 -15.50 -1.74
CA HIS A 211 -2.36 -15.69 -3.09
C HIS A 211 -0.85 -15.82 -3.09
N ASN A 212 -0.29 -16.56 -4.05
CA ASN A 212 1.15 -16.71 -4.27
C ASN A 212 1.72 -15.39 -4.82
N ILE A 213 1.69 -14.36 -3.99
CA ILE A 213 2.20 -13.02 -4.24
C ILE A 213 3.22 -12.67 -3.14
N PRO A 214 4.21 -11.80 -3.41
CA PRO A 214 5.14 -11.35 -2.39
C PRO A 214 4.43 -10.49 -1.33
N LEU A 215 5.15 -10.20 -0.25
CA LEU A 215 4.64 -9.33 0.81
C LEU A 215 4.24 -7.95 0.27
N LEU A 216 5.15 -7.30 -0.45
CA LEU A 216 4.91 -6.09 -1.22
C LEU A 216 4.74 -6.49 -2.67
N HIS A 217 3.52 -6.42 -3.18
CA HIS A 217 3.18 -6.91 -4.52
C HIS A 217 3.27 -5.85 -5.62
N GLY A 218 3.28 -4.56 -5.25
CA GLY A 218 3.39 -3.44 -6.20
C GLY A 218 2.27 -3.38 -7.24
N MET A 219 1.09 -3.89 -6.87
CA MET A 219 -0.11 -3.94 -7.73
C MET A 219 -1.28 -3.23 -7.07
N THR A 220 -2.14 -2.58 -7.85
CA THR A 220 -3.43 -2.06 -7.36
C THR A 220 -4.42 -3.20 -7.16
N VAL A 221 -5.56 -2.89 -6.54
CA VAL A 221 -6.63 -3.89 -6.35
C VAL A 221 -7.25 -4.30 -7.70
N GLY A 222 -7.33 -3.39 -8.68
CA GLY A 222 -7.77 -3.69 -10.03
C GLY A 222 -6.85 -4.66 -10.77
N GLU A 223 -5.53 -4.42 -10.72
CA GLU A 223 -4.53 -5.33 -11.31
C GLU A 223 -4.55 -6.71 -10.62
N LEU A 224 -4.66 -6.74 -9.30
CA LEU A 224 -4.80 -7.99 -8.55
C LEU A 224 -6.08 -8.74 -8.91
N ALA A 225 -7.22 -8.05 -9.07
CA ALA A 225 -8.46 -8.69 -9.50
C ALA A 225 -8.32 -9.34 -10.89
N GLN A 226 -7.66 -8.67 -11.84
CA GLN A 226 -7.36 -9.26 -13.15
C GLN A 226 -6.45 -10.47 -13.04
N MET A 227 -5.40 -10.37 -12.21
CA MET A 227 -4.47 -11.48 -11.96
C MET A 227 -5.19 -12.68 -11.32
N PHE A 228 -6.11 -12.46 -10.38
CA PHE A 228 -6.85 -13.54 -9.73
C PHE A 228 -7.70 -14.33 -10.73
N VAL A 229 -8.28 -13.65 -11.72
CA VAL A 229 -9.04 -14.29 -12.80
C VAL A 229 -8.09 -14.96 -13.81
N GLY A 230 -7.06 -14.26 -14.28
CA GLY A 230 -6.15 -14.75 -15.31
C GLY A 230 -5.30 -15.95 -14.88
N GLU A 231 -4.85 -15.96 -13.62
CA GLU A 231 -4.09 -17.06 -13.03
C GLU A 231 -4.98 -18.18 -12.45
N GLN A 232 -6.30 -18.09 -12.64
CA GLN A 232 -7.29 -19.05 -12.13
C GLN A 232 -7.18 -19.30 -10.61
N TRP A 233 -6.92 -18.24 -9.84
CA TRP A 233 -6.77 -18.35 -8.39
C TRP A 233 -8.08 -18.38 -7.61
N LEU A 234 -9.20 -18.05 -8.27
CA LEU A 234 -10.54 -18.16 -7.69
C LEU A 234 -10.96 -19.63 -7.63
N ASN A 235 -11.39 -20.11 -6.46
CA ASN A 235 -11.94 -21.44 -6.28
C ASN A 235 -13.41 -21.49 -6.74
N THR A 236 -13.61 -21.44 -8.05
CA THR A 236 -14.90 -21.51 -8.72
C THR A 236 -14.76 -22.24 -10.05
N GLN A 237 -15.85 -22.86 -10.51
CA GLN A 237 -15.92 -23.51 -11.83
C GLN A 237 -16.38 -22.54 -12.94
N LYS A 238 -16.70 -21.29 -12.59
CA LYS A 238 -17.23 -20.28 -13.51
C LYS A 238 -16.23 -19.15 -13.71
N THR A 239 -16.17 -18.64 -14.93
CA THR A 239 -15.43 -17.42 -15.22
C THR A 239 -16.16 -16.21 -14.65
N LEU A 240 -15.49 -15.43 -13.81
CA LEU A 240 -16.03 -14.16 -13.32
C LEU A 240 -16.18 -13.15 -14.46
N SER A 241 -17.37 -12.55 -14.60
CA SER A 241 -17.55 -11.36 -15.41
C SER A 241 -16.98 -10.15 -14.65
N LEU A 242 -15.72 -9.80 -14.94
CA LEU A 242 -14.98 -8.73 -14.26
C LEU A 242 -14.85 -7.49 -15.15
N GLN A 243 -15.14 -6.31 -14.59
CA GLN A 243 -14.72 -5.01 -15.11
C GLN A 243 -13.80 -4.32 -14.11
N VAL A 244 -12.74 -3.67 -14.60
CA VAL A 244 -11.91 -2.77 -13.80
C VAL A 244 -12.00 -1.36 -14.37
N VAL A 245 -12.38 -0.40 -13.54
CA VAL A 245 -12.31 1.03 -13.87
C VAL A 245 -10.97 1.56 -13.37
N LYS A 246 -10.05 1.79 -14.30
CA LYS A 246 -8.67 2.20 -14.02
C LYS A 246 -8.59 3.54 -13.30
N VAL A 247 -7.48 3.81 -12.63
CA VAL A 247 -7.10 5.14 -12.16
C VAL A 247 -6.55 5.96 -13.34
N LEU A 248 -6.91 7.24 -13.44
CA LEU A 248 -6.27 8.16 -14.40
C LEU A 248 -5.19 8.99 -13.72
N ASN A 249 -4.17 9.36 -14.49
CA ASN A 249 -3.03 10.17 -14.04
C ASN A 249 -2.27 9.54 -12.85
N TYR A 250 -2.04 8.22 -12.90
CA TYR A 250 -1.32 7.49 -11.87
C TYR A 250 -0.21 6.65 -12.50
N LEU A 251 1.01 6.85 -12.02
CA LEU A 251 2.17 6.00 -12.27
C LEU A 251 2.53 5.24 -10.99
N LYS A 252 3.09 4.04 -11.13
CA LYS A 252 3.47 3.22 -9.96
C LYS A 252 4.58 3.86 -9.11
N SER A 253 5.40 4.70 -9.73
CA SER A 253 6.45 5.47 -9.06
C SER A 253 5.93 6.67 -8.28
N ASP A 254 4.66 7.06 -8.46
CA ASP A 254 4.12 8.25 -7.80
C ASP A 254 3.93 8.01 -6.31
N SER A 255 4.36 8.98 -5.51
CA SER A 255 3.99 9.01 -4.10
C SER A 255 2.51 9.32 -3.97
N TYR A 256 1.74 8.42 -3.37
CA TYR A 256 0.31 8.58 -3.16
C TYR A 256 -0.01 8.73 -1.67
N HIS A 257 -0.48 9.91 -1.30
CA HIS A 257 -0.94 10.21 0.06
C HIS A 257 -2.43 9.92 0.16
N LEU A 258 -2.80 9.01 1.07
CA LEU A 258 -4.19 8.64 1.24
C LEU A 258 -4.99 9.80 1.86
N PRO A 259 -6.11 10.22 1.25
CA PRO A 259 -6.94 11.29 1.81
C PRO A 259 -7.66 10.86 3.08
N ILE A 260 -7.87 9.55 3.26
CA ILE A 260 -8.58 8.95 4.39
C ILE A 260 -7.74 7.78 4.90
N LYS A 261 -7.51 7.74 6.22
CA LYS A 261 -6.79 6.62 6.85
C LYS A 261 -7.47 5.28 6.53
N PRO A 262 -6.73 4.27 6.03
CA PRO A 262 -7.31 3.03 5.56
C PRO A 262 -7.74 2.10 6.70
N SER A 263 -7.12 2.26 7.88
CA SER A 263 -7.55 1.66 9.13
C SER A 263 -7.28 2.60 10.31
N PRO A 264 -7.92 2.36 11.47
CA PRO A 264 -7.67 3.13 12.68
C PRO A 264 -6.20 3.13 13.15
N ASN A 265 -5.43 2.07 12.82
CA ASN A 265 -4.03 1.94 13.22
C ASN A 265 -3.03 2.29 12.12
N LEU A 266 -3.48 2.68 10.93
CA LEU A 266 -2.62 3.26 9.88
C LEU A 266 -3.04 4.71 9.66
N PRO A 267 -2.77 5.61 10.62
CA PRO A 267 -3.37 6.95 10.64
C PRO A 267 -2.79 7.91 9.59
N ASN A 268 -1.61 7.63 9.05
CA ASN A 268 -0.87 8.55 8.18
C ASN A 268 0.09 7.80 7.25
N GLN A 269 0.76 8.54 6.35
CA GLN A 269 1.69 7.98 5.37
C GLN A 269 2.89 7.29 6.02
N GLN A 270 3.40 7.81 7.13
CA GLN A 270 4.53 7.21 7.85
C GLN A 270 4.20 5.79 8.33
N ALA A 271 3.02 5.61 8.94
CA ALA A 271 2.54 4.31 9.37
C ALA A 271 2.38 3.34 8.19
N ILE A 272 1.86 3.82 7.05
CA ILE A 272 1.69 3.01 5.83
C ILE A 272 3.05 2.55 5.26
N ALA A 273 4.05 3.44 5.25
CA ALA A 273 5.38 3.13 4.76
C ALA A 273 6.14 2.15 5.68
N LEU A 274 5.92 2.21 6.99
CA LEU A 274 6.52 1.30 7.98
C LEU A 274 5.76 -0.02 8.14
N TYR A 275 4.49 -0.08 7.72
CA TYR A 275 3.63 -1.25 7.91
C TYR A 275 4.21 -2.58 7.39
N PRO A 276 4.84 -2.66 6.20
CA PRO A 276 5.44 -3.90 5.70
C PRO A 276 6.53 -4.45 6.63
N SER A 277 7.31 -3.57 7.25
CA SER A 277 8.41 -3.91 8.15
C SER A 277 7.92 -4.22 9.57
N LEU A 278 7.01 -3.39 10.08
CA LEU A 278 6.57 -3.46 11.48
C LEU A 278 5.43 -4.46 11.71
N GLY A 279 4.70 -4.85 10.66
CA GLY A 279 3.62 -5.84 10.74
C GLY A 279 4.04 -7.17 11.38
N PHE A 280 5.27 -7.62 11.15
CA PHE A 280 5.78 -8.87 11.72
C PHE A 280 5.88 -8.86 13.26
N PHE A 281 6.04 -7.69 13.87
CA PHE A 281 6.06 -7.58 15.33
C PHE A 281 4.73 -7.98 15.96
N GLU A 282 3.63 -8.07 15.20
CA GLU A 282 2.37 -8.64 15.67
C GLU A 282 2.50 -10.09 16.18
N ALA A 283 3.52 -10.82 15.73
CA ALA A 283 3.85 -12.18 16.17
C ALA A 283 4.89 -12.26 17.33
N THR A 284 5.23 -11.12 17.95
CA THR A 284 6.26 -10.98 19.01
C THR A 284 5.68 -10.38 20.30
N PRO A 285 6.39 -10.35 21.44
CA PRO A 285 5.93 -9.63 22.64
C PRO A 285 6.10 -8.11 22.56
N VAL A 286 6.79 -7.58 21.55
CA VAL A 286 7.15 -6.17 21.41
C VAL A 286 5.96 -5.34 20.89
N SER A 287 5.81 -4.13 21.41
CA SER A 287 4.78 -3.19 20.98
C SER A 287 5.27 -2.37 19.79
N ILE A 288 4.37 -2.16 18.83
CA ILE A 288 4.54 -1.28 17.66
C ILE A 288 3.66 -0.03 17.75
N GLY A 289 3.35 0.43 18.97
CA GLY A 289 2.60 1.66 19.20
C GLY A 289 1.07 1.56 19.04
N ARG A 290 0.49 0.38 18.81
CA ARG A 290 -0.97 0.21 18.95
C ARG A 290 -1.39 0.67 20.36
N GLY A 291 -2.45 1.47 20.46
CA GLY A 291 -2.86 2.11 21.72
C GLY A 291 -2.18 3.44 22.03
N THR A 292 -1.43 4.03 21.10
CA THR A 292 -0.94 5.41 21.16
C THR A 292 -1.51 6.23 20.00
N SER A 293 -1.11 7.51 19.88
CA SER A 293 -1.43 8.35 18.71
C SER A 293 -0.56 8.07 17.49
N PHE A 294 0.40 7.15 17.59
CA PHE A 294 1.39 6.84 16.55
C PHE A 294 1.59 5.31 16.36
N PRO A 295 0.51 4.54 16.12
CA PRO A 295 0.64 3.13 15.79
C PRO A 295 1.47 2.92 14.51
N PHE A 296 2.24 1.84 14.48
CA PHE A 296 3.20 1.48 13.42
C PHE A 296 4.27 2.55 13.14
N GLN A 297 4.60 3.37 14.14
CA GLN A 297 5.63 4.42 14.02
C GLN A 297 6.61 4.42 15.20
N VAL A 298 6.56 3.39 16.05
CA VAL A 298 7.48 3.16 17.17
C VAL A 298 7.65 1.67 17.39
N ILE A 299 8.73 1.28 18.07
CA ILE A 299 8.93 -0.09 18.54
C ILE A 299 9.41 -0.04 19.99
N GLY A 300 8.82 -0.81 20.89
CA GLY A 300 9.22 -0.76 22.30
C GLY A 300 8.74 -1.91 23.17
N HIS A 301 9.45 -2.12 24.28
CA HIS A 301 9.16 -3.12 25.29
C HIS A 301 9.40 -2.55 26.70
N ASN A 302 8.83 -3.18 27.74
CA ASN A 302 8.91 -2.68 29.12
C ASN A 302 10.16 -3.15 29.88
N THR A 303 10.94 -4.08 29.31
CA THR A 303 12.16 -4.63 29.93
C THR A 303 13.36 -4.74 28.98
N ILE A 304 13.13 -4.67 27.67
CA ILE A 304 14.17 -4.80 26.63
C ILE A 304 14.15 -3.49 25.86
N HIS A 305 15.29 -2.85 25.71
CA HIS A 305 15.38 -1.50 25.19
C HIS A 305 16.49 -1.43 24.15
N LEU A 306 16.18 -0.91 22.97
CA LEU A 306 17.15 -0.61 21.92
C LEU A 306 17.38 0.89 21.73
N ASP A 307 16.58 1.72 22.39
CA ASP A 307 16.61 3.18 22.35
C ASP A 307 15.73 3.74 23.51
N ASP A 308 15.73 5.05 23.73
CA ASP A 308 15.22 5.73 24.92
C ASP A 308 13.86 6.42 24.74
N PHE A 309 13.20 6.29 23.58
CA PHE A 309 11.89 6.91 23.37
C PHE A 309 10.82 6.24 24.24
N ASN A 310 10.13 7.04 25.06
CA ASN A 310 9.14 6.55 26.01
C ASN A 310 7.71 6.68 25.48
N PHE A 311 6.92 5.62 25.61
CA PHE A 311 5.48 5.65 25.32
C PHE A 311 4.71 4.66 26.19
N THR A 312 3.39 4.80 26.25
CA THR A 312 2.51 3.91 27.03
C THR A 312 1.28 3.59 26.22
N PRO A 313 1.12 2.34 25.74
CA PRO A 313 -0.10 1.90 25.07
C PRO A 313 -1.30 1.93 26.02
N LYS A 314 -2.41 2.49 25.55
CA LYS A 314 -3.70 2.54 26.26
C LYS A 314 -4.79 1.90 25.40
N SER A 315 -5.87 1.45 26.04
CA SER A 315 -7.06 1.01 25.31
C SER A 315 -7.64 2.18 24.51
N THR A 316 -7.73 1.99 23.19
CA THR A 316 -8.31 2.96 22.26
C THR A 316 -9.49 2.32 21.55
N PRO A 317 -10.74 2.61 21.96
CA PRO A 317 -11.93 2.20 21.21
C PRO A 317 -11.82 2.62 19.74
N GLY A 318 -12.29 1.77 18.84
CA GLY A 318 -12.15 1.93 17.39
C GLY A 318 -10.82 1.41 16.84
N ALA A 319 -9.75 1.33 17.64
CA ALA A 319 -8.41 1.03 17.13
C ALA A 319 -7.74 -0.18 17.78
N ALA A 320 -7.62 -0.20 19.11
CA ALA A 320 -6.93 -1.25 19.84
C ALA A 320 -7.44 -1.29 21.29
N LEU A 321 -8.39 -2.19 21.57
CA LEU A 321 -8.95 -2.36 22.93
C LEU A 321 -7.98 -3.08 23.89
N LYS A 322 -7.10 -3.91 23.36
CA LYS A 322 -6.13 -4.71 24.13
C LYS A 322 -4.75 -4.62 23.46
N PRO A 323 -4.13 -3.43 23.41
CA PRO A 323 -2.80 -3.30 22.83
C PRO A 323 -1.76 -4.08 23.64
N LYS A 324 -0.67 -4.48 22.99
CA LYS A 324 0.44 -5.16 23.66
C LYS A 324 1.04 -4.27 24.74
N LEU A 325 1.27 -4.85 25.91
CA LEU A 325 1.85 -4.16 27.06
C LEU A 325 1.02 -2.94 27.49
N MET A 326 -0.31 -3.04 27.38
CA MET A 326 -1.25 -2.01 27.83
C MET A 326 -0.91 -1.53 29.25
N ASP A 327 -0.97 -0.21 29.43
CA ASP A 327 -0.70 0.50 30.69
C ASP A 327 0.73 0.41 31.23
N LYS A 328 1.65 -0.24 30.52
CA LYS A 328 3.08 -0.27 30.89
C LYS A 328 3.85 0.83 30.17
N GLN A 329 4.76 1.49 30.89
CA GLN A 329 5.74 2.37 30.26
C GLN A 329 6.73 1.52 29.45
N LEU A 330 6.89 1.88 28.18
CA LEU A 330 7.77 1.21 27.22
C LEU A 330 8.89 2.16 26.84
N LYS A 331 10.07 1.60 26.55
CA LYS A 331 11.16 2.30 25.88
C LYS A 331 11.58 1.58 24.62
N GLY A 332 12.00 2.34 23.62
CA GLY A 332 12.53 1.83 22.37
C GLY A 332 12.66 2.93 21.33
N GLN A 333 12.45 2.58 20.06
CA GLN A 333 12.78 3.39 18.90
C GLN A 333 11.61 4.30 18.48
N ASP A 334 11.90 5.56 18.14
CA ASP A 334 10.97 6.51 17.54
C ASP A 334 11.15 6.56 16.02
N LEU A 335 10.16 6.07 15.28
CA LEU A 335 10.18 5.98 13.82
C LEU A 335 9.22 6.99 13.17
N ARG A 336 8.73 7.99 13.91
CA ARG A 336 7.76 8.97 13.38
C ARG A 336 8.31 9.88 12.30
N ASN A 337 9.63 10.11 12.29
CA ASN A 337 10.30 11.05 11.38
C ASN A 337 11.44 10.40 10.58
N VAL A 338 11.47 9.07 10.48
CA VAL A 338 12.48 8.36 9.68
C VAL A 338 12.03 8.23 8.24
N SER A 339 12.97 8.25 7.29
CA SER A 339 12.67 7.87 5.92
C SER A 339 12.30 6.39 5.88
N ALA A 340 11.10 6.07 5.40
CA ALA A 340 10.56 4.72 5.37
C ALA A 340 9.97 4.40 3.99
N GLY A 341 10.01 3.12 3.64
CA GLY A 341 9.47 2.58 2.40
C GLY A 341 10.07 1.21 2.09
N GLY A 342 9.34 0.40 1.33
CA GLY A 342 9.74 -0.98 1.06
C GLY A 342 9.70 -1.86 2.30
N LEU A 343 10.52 -2.91 2.31
CA LEU A 343 10.65 -3.84 3.41
C LEU A 343 12.02 -3.65 4.08
N ASP A 344 12.04 -3.36 5.36
CA ASP A 344 13.25 -3.21 6.18
C ASP A 344 13.23 -4.25 7.30
N LEU A 345 14.12 -5.24 7.20
CA LEU A 345 14.22 -6.33 8.15
C LEU A 345 15.15 -6.00 9.32
N SER A 346 15.91 -4.91 9.25
CA SER A 346 16.85 -4.53 10.29
C SER A 346 16.15 -4.38 11.65
N TYR A 347 14.94 -3.83 11.68
CA TYR A 347 14.14 -3.69 12.90
C TYR A 347 13.88 -5.04 13.58
N ILE A 348 13.32 -6.02 12.86
CA ILE A 348 12.95 -7.30 13.47
C ILE A 348 14.19 -8.12 13.83
N ILE A 349 15.27 -8.00 13.06
CA ILE A 349 16.56 -8.67 13.33
C ILE A 349 17.19 -8.10 14.61
N GLN A 350 17.25 -6.78 14.76
CA GLN A 350 17.81 -6.12 15.95
C GLN A 350 17.03 -6.49 17.21
N TRP A 351 15.70 -6.45 17.16
CA TRP A 351 14.86 -6.82 18.30
C TRP A 351 14.94 -8.32 18.64
N HIS A 352 15.03 -9.19 17.63
CA HIS A 352 15.30 -10.61 17.85
C HIS A 352 16.63 -10.80 18.58
N GLN A 353 17.69 -10.12 18.16
CA GLN A 353 19.00 -10.20 18.81
C GLN A 353 18.95 -9.73 20.27
N ALA A 354 18.29 -8.60 20.54
CA ALA A 354 18.14 -8.08 21.91
C ALA A 354 17.42 -9.06 22.85
N PHE A 355 16.41 -9.78 22.35
CA PHE A 355 15.73 -10.83 23.10
C PHE A 355 16.61 -12.07 23.28
N LYS A 356 17.36 -12.47 22.24
CA LYS A 356 18.29 -13.59 22.27
C LYS A 356 19.41 -13.38 23.30
N ASP A 357 19.97 -12.17 23.38
CA ASP A 357 21.02 -11.81 24.35
C ASP A 357 20.55 -11.95 25.80
N GLN A 358 19.25 -11.77 26.03
CA GLN A 358 18.60 -11.95 27.34
C GLN A 358 17.98 -13.35 27.51
N GLN A 359 18.22 -14.28 26.58
CA GLN A 359 17.68 -15.64 26.57
C GLN A 359 16.13 -15.69 26.64
N LEU A 360 15.47 -14.70 26.03
CA LEU A 360 14.01 -14.60 25.98
C LEU A 360 13.44 -15.04 24.63
N THR A 361 12.25 -15.63 24.65
CA THR A 361 11.52 -15.99 23.43
C THR A 361 11.00 -14.74 22.70
N PHE A 362 11.49 -14.50 21.49
CA PHE A 362 11.03 -13.39 20.65
C PHE A 362 9.79 -13.76 19.80
N PHE A 363 9.83 -14.86 19.07
CA PHE A 363 8.71 -15.34 18.25
C PHE A 363 7.72 -16.16 19.09
N ASN A 364 6.99 -15.51 20.00
CA ASN A 364 6.00 -16.16 20.87
C ASN A 364 4.72 -16.61 20.13
N ARG A 365 4.56 -16.22 18.85
CA ARG A 365 3.50 -16.68 17.95
C ARG A 365 4.07 -17.08 16.59
N ALA A 366 4.99 -18.05 16.57
CA ALA A 366 5.69 -18.51 15.37
C ALA A 366 4.74 -18.83 14.19
N ASP A 367 3.69 -19.61 14.41
CA ASP A 367 2.71 -19.93 13.34
C ASP A 367 2.04 -18.70 12.72
N PHE A 368 1.87 -17.62 13.50
CA PHE A 368 1.31 -16.38 12.98
C PHE A 368 2.37 -15.55 12.25
N MET A 369 3.62 -15.55 12.72
CA MET A 369 4.74 -14.98 11.96
C MET A 369 4.81 -15.60 10.57
N ASP A 370 4.75 -16.94 10.51
CA ASP A 370 4.91 -17.68 9.26
C ASP A 370 3.72 -17.45 8.31
N LYS A 371 2.50 -17.21 8.84
CA LYS A 371 1.34 -16.76 8.04
C LYS A 371 1.49 -15.33 7.51
N LEU A 372 2.06 -14.40 8.29
CA LEU A 372 2.31 -13.03 7.84
C LEU A 372 3.38 -13.00 6.75
N SER A 373 4.52 -13.68 6.97
CA SER A 373 5.61 -13.81 5.99
C SER A 373 5.24 -14.74 4.84
N GLY A 374 4.25 -15.61 5.01
CA GLY A 374 3.82 -16.57 4.02
C GLY A 374 4.83 -17.71 3.79
N THR A 375 5.79 -17.87 4.71
CA THR A 375 6.82 -18.91 4.73
C THR A 375 7.45 -18.93 6.11
N ASP A 376 7.88 -20.09 6.59
CA ASP A 376 8.67 -20.19 7.82
C ASP A 376 10.14 -19.79 7.61
N LYS A 377 10.59 -19.71 6.35
CA LYS A 377 11.98 -19.44 5.97
C LYS A 377 12.48 -18.10 6.50
N LEU A 378 11.64 -17.06 6.53
CA LEU A 378 12.02 -15.75 7.08
C LEU A 378 12.33 -15.85 8.57
N ARG A 379 11.43 -16.43 9.36
CA ARG A 379 11.61 -16.62 10.80
C ARG A 379 12.84 -17.50 11.08
N ASN A 380 12.96 -18.63 10.40
CA ASN A 380 14.08 -19.56 10.56
C ASN A 380 15.43 -18.92 10.21
N ALA A 381 15.47 -18.05 9.19
CA ALA A 381 16.67 -17.31 8.82
C ALA A 381 17.08 -16.27 9.88
N ILE A 382 16.12 -15.54 10.45
CA ILE A 382 16.36 -14.60 11.56
C ILE A 382 16.90 -15.35 12.79
N ILE A 383 16.28 -16.47 13.15
CA ILE A 383 16.72 -17.31 14.29
C ILE A 383 18.16 -17.82 14.07
N SER A 384 18.47 -18.23 12.84
CA SER A 384 19.80 -18.70 12.44
C SER A 384 20.85 -17.59 12.36
N GLY A 385 20.48 -16.33 12.62
CA GLY A 385 21.41 -15.20 12.63
C GLY A 385 21.83 -14.72 11.25
N LYS A 386 21.05 -15.01 10.19
CA LYS A 386 21.33 -14.47 8.86
C LYS A 386 21.14 -12.95 8.84
N THR A 387 21.99 -12.28 8.06
CA THR A 387 21.88 -10.85 7.79
C THR A 387 20.67 -10.54 6.90
N GLU A 388 20.21 -9.30 6.92
CA GLU A 388 19.12 -8.85 6.04
C GLU A 388 19.43 -9.11 4.56
N GLN A 389 20.68 -8.90 4.12
CA GLN A 389 21.11 -9.14 2.74
C GLN A 389 20.97 -10.61 2.35
N GLU A 390 21.41 -11.53 3.21
CA GLU A 390 21.29 -12.97 2.96
C GLU A 390 19.83 -13.43 2.94
N ILE A 391 18.99 -12.86 3.82
CA ILE A 391 17.56 -13.15 3.86
C ILE A 391 16.90 -12.67 2.57
N LYS A 392 17.11 -11.41 2.18
CA LYS A 392 16.55 -10.83 0.95
C LYS A 392 17.03 -11.54 -0.31
N ALA A 393 18.27 -12.03 -0.33
CA ALA A 393 18.80 -12.82 -1.44
C ALA A 393 17.98 -14.10 -1.70
N SER A 394 17.42 -14.71 -0.64
CA SER A 394 16.70 -15.99 -0.73
C SER A 394 15.40 -15.94 -1.54
N TRP A 395 14.78 -14.77 -1.68
CA TRP A 395 13.52 -14.61 -2.43
C TRP A 395 13.67 -13.83 -3.73
N GLN A 396 14.88 -13.43 -4.13
CA GLN A 396 15.06 -12.67 -5.38
C GLN A 396 14.63 -13.45 -6.62
N VAL A 397 14.96 -14.75 -6.71
CA VAL A 397 14.54 -15.57 -7.86
C VAL A 397 13.01 -15.71 -7.94
N PRO A 398 12.29 -16.12 -6.87
CA PRO A 398 10.83 -16.10 -6.86
C PRO A 398 10.22 -14.72 -7.16
N LEU A 399 10.83 -13.63 -6.68
CA LEU A 399 10.36 -12.27 -6.99
C LEU A 399 10.48 -11.94 -8.47
N GLN A 400 11.54 -12.35 -9.16
CA GLN A 400 11.67 -12.13 -10.61
C GLN A 400 10.62 -12.92 -11.40
N LEU A 401 10.32 -14.15 -10.97
CA LEU A 401 9.23 -14.93 -11.56
C LEU A 401 7.89 -14.23 -11.39
N PHE A 402 7.57 -13.73 -10.19
CA PHE A 402 6.36 -12.96 -9.94
C PHE A 402 6.31 -11.66 -10.76
N LYS A 403 7.42 -10.93 -10.88
CA LYS A 403 7.51 -9.71 -11.69
C LYS A 403 7.20 -9.96 -13.16
N THR A 404 7.59 -11.12 -13.70
CA THR A 404 7.22 -11.56 -15.05
C THR A 404 5.76 -11.98 -15.11
N GLN A 405 5.31 -12.80 -14.16
CA GLN A 405 3.94 -13.32 -14.09
C GLN A 405 2.89 -12.19 -14.03
N ARG A 406 3.17 -11.10 -13.31
CA ARG A 406 2.22 -10.00 -13.18
C ARG A 406 2.10 -9.09 -14.41
N GLN A 407 3.05 -9.14 -15.35
CA GLN A 407 3.11 -8.20 -16.49
C GLN A 407 1.81 -8.10 -17.29
N PRO A 408 1.11 -9.20 -17.64
CA PRO A 408 -0.12 -9.13 -18.43
C PRO A 408 -1.28 -8.40 -17.72
N TYR A 409 -1.17 -8.22 -16.40
CA TYR A 409 -2.21 -7.64 -15.56
C TYR A 409 -1.90 -6.22 -15.11
N LEU A 410 -0.72 -5.68 -15.46
CA LEU A 410 -0.37 -4.30 -15.09
C LEU A 410 -1.20 -3.32 -15.91
N LEU A 411 -1.79 -2.35 -15.21
CA LEU A 411 -2.62 -1.31 -15.79
C LEU A 411 -1.90 0.04 -15.84
N TYR A 412 -0.83 0.17 -15.04
CA TYR A 412 -0.03 1.38 -14.85
C TYR A 412 1.44 1.01 -14.94
N HIS A 413 2.25 1.91 -15.49
CA HIS A 413 3.69 1.70 -15.69
C HIS A 413 4.49 2.72 -14.92
#